data_AF-A0A382SL90-F1
#
_entry.id   AF-A0A382SL90-F1
#
_cell.length_a   1.000
_cell.length_b   1.000
_cell.length_c   1.000
_cell.angle_alpha   90.00
_cell.angle_beta   90.00
_cell.angle_gamma   90.00
#
_symmetry.space_group_name_H-M   'P 1'
#
loop_
_entity.id
_entity.type
_entity.pdbx_description
1 polymer ?
#
loop_
_entity_poly.entity_id
_entity_poly.type
_entity_poly.pdbx_seq_one_letter_code
_entity_poly.pdbx_strand_id
1 'polypeptide(L)'
;MGFQITAEVRVHIDRVFTKFAKDQGDPYSEIEFVERTSKITKADGSVVSQTEQVLVPVFWSQVAVDIMAQKYFRKAGVPARLKKKMENGVPEWLCPSEEDLETLSGLPESERMGGETDSRQVFHRLAGCWTYWGWKSKSFDNEDQARSYYQEMCYMLA
;
A
#
# COMPACT_ATOMS: atom_id res chain seq x y z
N MET A 1 -4.66 29.60 -37.68
CA MET A 1 -5.38 29.87 -36.42
C MET A 1 -5.04 28.70 -35.50
N GLY A 2 -4.10 28.91 -34.58
CA GLY A 2 -3.54 27.84 -33.75
C GLY A 2 -4.58 27.33 -32.77
N PHE A 3 -4.71 26.00 -32.68
CA PHE A 3 -5.50 25.37 -31.63
C PHE A 3 -4.70 25.52 -30.32
N GLN A 4 -5.10 26.47 -29.49
CA GLN A 4 -4.53 26.65 -28.17
C GLN A 4 -5.15 25.57 -27.28
N ILE A 5 -4.39 24.56 -26.89
CA ILE A 5 -4.87 23.55 -25.94
C ILE A 5 -5.11 24.27 -24.61
N THR A 6 -6.38 24.35 -24.28
CA THR A 6 -7.00 25.02 -23.12
C THR A 6 -6.89 24.16 -21.87
N ALA A 7 -6.48 24.78 -20.77
CA ALA A 7 -6.48 24.30 -19.38
C ALA A 7 -5.73 22.98 -19.09
N GLU A 8 -4.61 23.06 -18.36
CA GLU A 8 -4.08 21.91 -17.62
C GLU A 8 -5.12 21.50 -16.58
N VAL A 9 -5.95 20.48 -16.88
CA VAL A 9 -6.84 19.90 -15.88
C VAL A 9 -5.98 19.14 -14.89
N ARG A 10 -5.90 19.69 -13.68
CA ARG A 10 -5.23 19.06 -12.55
C ARG A 10 -6.26 18.37 -11.67
N VAL A 11 -5.83 17.26 -11.07
CA VAL A 11 -6.64 16.41 -10.21
C VAL A 11 -6.80 17.12 -8.87
N HIS A 12 -8.04 17.49 -8.58
CA HIS A 12 -8.50 17.93 -7.27
C HIS A 12 -9.23 16.77 -6.59
N ILE A 13 -8.86 16.46 -5.35
CA ILE A 13 -9.41 15.39 -4.53
C ILE A 13 -10.11 16.00 -3.34
N ASP A 14 -11.43 15.90 -3.37
CA ASP A 14 -12.24 16.09 -2.18
C ASP A 14 -12.10 14.87 -1.27
N ARG A 15 -11.69 15.10 -0.02
CA ARG A 15 -11.69 14.04 0.99
C ARG A 15 -13.14 13.70 1.33
N VAL A 16 -13.52 12.43 1.14
CA VAL A 16 -14.86 11.92 1.46
C VAL A 16 -14.75 10.96 2.64
N PHE A 17 -13.88 9.95 2.53
CA PHE A 17 -13.76 8.90 3.53
C PHE A 17 -12.90 9.32 4.71
N THR A 18 -11.80 10.02 4.46
CA THR A 18 -10.84 10.43 5.50
C THR A 18 -11.09 11.85 6.03
N LYS A 19 -12.18 12.51 5.59
CA LYS A 19 -12.50 13.91 5.93
C LYS A 19 -12.63 14.15 7.44
N PHE A 20 -13.30 13.22 8.13
CA PHE A 20 -13.60 13.30 9.56
C PHE A 20 -12.75 12.33 10.39
N ALA A 21 -11.71 11.75 9.79
CA ALA A 21 -10.76 10.91 10.51
C ALA A 21 -10.11 11.71 11.64
N LYS A 22 -10.00 11.11 12.83
CA LYS A 22 -9.38 11.76 14.00
C LYS A 22 -7.92 12.11 13.72
N ASP A 23 -7.23 11.21 13.03
CA ASP A 23 -5.91 11.45 12.47
C ASP A 23 -6.00 11.53 10.96
N GLN A 24 -5.95 12.75 10.43
CA GLN A 24 -5.95 12.99 9.00
C GLN A 24 -4.65 12.57 8.31
N GLY A 25 -3.60 12.21 9.05
CA GLY A 25 -2.35 11.64 8.57
C GLY A 25 -2.41 10.13 8.33
N ASP A 26 -3.23 9.41 9.12
CA ASP A 26 -3.41 7.97 9.01
C ASP A 26 -4.73 7.61 8.31
N PRO A 27 -4.69 7.10 7.06
CA PRO A 27 -5.90 6.70 6.33
C PRO A 27 -6.62 5.51 6.98
N TYR A 28 -6.02 4.83 7.95
CA TYR A 28 -6.57 3.65 8.61
C TYR A 28 -7.05 3.93 10.03
N SER A 29 -7.01 5.18 10.51
CA SER A 29 -7.25 5.54 11.92
C SER A 29 -8.60 5.09 12.49
N GLU A 30 -9.61 4.88 11.65
CA GLU A 30 -10.94 4.39 12.05
C GLU A 30 -11.21 2.94 11.59
N ILE A 31 -10.19 2.22 11.10
CA ILE A 31 -10.28 0.83 10.64
C ILE A 31 -9.48 -0.07 11.59
N GLU A 32 -10.18 -1.00 12.23
CA GLU A 32 -9.53 -2.04 13.02
C GLU A 32 -8.93 -3.12 12.11
N PHE A 33 -7.66 -3.46 12.33
CA PHE A 33 -6.98 -4.56 11.66
C PHE A 33 -6.80 -5.72 12.63
N VAL A 34 -7.07 -6.93 12.14
CA VAL A 34 -7.02 -8.17 12.92
C VAL A 34 -6.18 -9.20 12.20
N GLU A 35 -5.53 -10.06 12.99
CA GLU A 35 -4.84 -11.22 12.44
C GLU A 35 -5.85 -12.30 12.05
N ARG A 36 -5.61 -12.87 10.87
CA ARG A 36 -6.35 -14.01 10.30
C ARG A 36 -5.38 -15.00 9.67
N THR A 37 -5.88 -16.20 9.42
CA THR A 37 -5.13 -17.25 8.71
C THR A 37 -5.85 -17.55 7.40
N SER A 38 -5.11 -17.51 6.29
CA SER A 38 -5.59 -18.02 5.00
C SER A 38 -5.19 -19.48 4.86
N LYS A 39 -6.16 -20.35 4.54
CA LYS A 39 -5.93 -21.79 4.35
C LYS A 39 -6.58 -22.26 3.05
N ILE A 40 -5.85 -23.04 2.27
CA ILE A 40 -6.41 -23.81 1.16
C ILE A 40 -6.49 -25.26 1.61
N THR A 41 -7.68 -25.84 1.55
CA THR A 41 -7.92 -27.25 1.87
C THR A 41 -8.45 -28.02 0.66
N LYS A 42 -8.14 -29.31 0.59
CA LYS A 42 -8.79 -30.22 -0.37
C LYS A 42 -10.18 -30.62 0.15
N ALA A 43 -10.95 -31.32 -0.69
CA ALA A 43 -12.26 -31.86 -0.33
C ALA A 43 -12.21 -32.85 0.85
N ASP A 44 -11.06 -33.50 1.08
CA ASP A 44 -10.83 -34.40 2.22
C ASP A 44 -10.42 -33.67 3.52
N GLY A 45 -10.36 -32.32 3.49
CA GLY A 45 -9.96 -31.49 4.63
C GLY A 45 -8.44 -31.32 4.81
N SER A 46 -7.61 -31.99 4.01
CA SER A 46 -6.14 -31.81 4.08
C SER A 46 -5.72 -30.42 3.61
N VAL A 47 -4.78 -29.80 4.34
CA VAL A 47 -4.26 -28.46 4.03
C VAL A 47 -3.26 -28.54 2.87
N VAL A 48 -3.54 -27.79 1.81
CA VAL A 48 -2.67 -27.62 0.62
C VAL A 48 -1.65 -26.51 0.85
N SER A 49 -2.07 -25.41 1.46
CA SER A 49 -1.20 -24.27 1.79
C SER A 49 -1.83 -23.42 2.87
N GLN A 50 -0.98 -22.80 3.69
CA GLN A 50 -1.40 -21.95 4.79
C GLN A 50 -0.52 -20.71 4.87
N THR A 51 -1.13 -19.57 5.13
CA THR A 51 -0.45 -18.31 5.45
C THR A 51 -1.06 -17.79 6.74
N GLU A 52 -0.25 -17.72 7.77
CA GLU A 52 -0.66 -17.26 9.11
C GLU A 52 -0.37 -15.77 9.28
N GLN A 53 -0.92 -15.18 10.33
CA GLN A 53 -0.63 -13.81 10.76
C GLN A 53 -0.86 -12.78 9.65
N VAL A 54 -1.94 -12.98 8.88
CA VAL A 54 -2.35 -12.06 7.83
C VAL A 54 -3.13 -10.92 8.47
N LEU A 55 -2.59 -9.70 8.43
CA LEU A 55 -3.23 -8.49 8.96
C LEU A 55 -4.16 -7.86 7.93
N VAL A 56 -5.45 -7.81 8.26
CA VAL A 56 -6.54 -7.38 7.36
C VAL A 56 -7.59 -6.60 8.14
N PRO A 57 -8.40 -5.76 7.47
CA PRO A 57 -9.54 -5.10 8.09
C PRO A 57 -10.51 -6.09 8.74
N VAL A 58 -11.00 -5.77 9.93
CA VAL A 58 -11.86 -6.66 10.75
C VAL A 58 -13.15 -7.07 10.03
N PHE A 59 -13.65 -6.20 9.14
CA PHE A 59 -14.89 -6.41 8.41
C PHE A 59 -14.73 -7.26 7.15
N TRP A 60 -13.51 -7.71 6.81
CA TRP A 60 -13.30 -8.62 5.69
C TRP A 60 -13.86 -10.02 5.93
N SER A 61 -14.52 -10.57 4.92
CA SER A 61 -14.89 -11.98 4.89
C SER A 61 -13.64 -12.86 4.76
N GLN A 62 -13.71 -14.12 5.22
CA GLN A 62 -12.62 -15.08 5.04
C GLN A 62 -12.21 -15.25 3.57
N VAL A 63 -13.18 -15.19 2.64
CA VAL A 63 -12.89 -15.25 1.19
C VAL A 63 -12.01 -14.08 0.74
N ALA A 64 -12.24 -12.87 1.26
CA ALA A 64 -11.39 -11.72 0.96
C ALA A 64 -9.97 -11.88 1.54
N VAL A 65 -9.86 -12.40 2.76
CA VAL A 65 -8.56 -12.74 3.38
C VAL A 65 -7.78 -13.75 2.52
N ASP A 66 -8.45 -14.81 2.09
CA ASP A 66 -7.87 -15.87 1.26
C ASP A 66 -7.41 -15.31 -0.09
N ILE A 67 -8.23 -14.47 -0.75
CA ILE A 67 -7.85 -13.81 -2.01
C ILE A 67 -6.62 -12.92 -1.82
N MET A 68 -6.59 -12.08 -0.78
CA MET A 68 -5.47 -11.20 -0.49
C MET A 68 -4.18 -12.00 -0.33
N ALA A 69 -4.19 -13.00 0.55
CA ALA A 69 -3.02 -13.83 0.85
C ALA A 69 -2.54 -14.65 -0.36
N GLN A 70 -3.45 -15.16 -1.18
CA GLN A 70 -3.10 -16.09 -2.26
C GLN A 70 -2.74 -15.41 -3.57
N LYS A 71 -3.29 -14.22 -3.83
CA LYS A 71 -3.17 -13.55 -5.15
C LYS A 71 -2.39 -12.25 -5.11
N TYR A 72 -2.41 -11.52 -4.00
CA TYR A 72 -1.88 -10.16 -3.95
C TYR A 72 -0.61 -10.01 -3.13
N PHE A 73 -0.49 -10.76 -2.03
CA PHE A 73 0.75 -10.82 -1.26
C PHE A 73 1.89 -11.39 -2.07
N ARG A 74 3.00 -10.64 -2.11
CA ARG A 74 4.28 -11.16 -2.56
C ARG A 74 4.72 -12.26 -1.60
N LYS A 75 4.93 -13.47 -2.10
CA LYS A 75 5.31 -14.63 -1.26
C LYS A 75 6.78 -14.63 -0.83
N ALA A 76 7.64 -13.97 -1.60
CA ALA A 76 9.09 -13.88 -1.38
C ALA A 76 9.64 -12.62 -2.07
N GLY A 77 10.90 -12.30 -1.81
CA GLY A 77 11.61 -11.22 -2.50
C GLY A 77 11.29 -9.82 -1.97
N VAL A 78 10.68 -9.72 -0.78
CA VAL A 78 10.46 -8.46 -0.09
C VAL A 78 11.53 -8.29 1.00
N PRO A 79 12.40 -7.26 0.92
CA PRO A 79 13.36 -6.98 1.97
C PRO A 79 12.67 -6.67 3.30
N ALA A 80 13.18 -7.24 4.40
CA ALA A 80 12.63 -6.99 5.73
C ALA A 80 12.87 -5.56 6.23
N ARG A 81 13.84 -4.85 5.63
CA ARG A 81 14.17 -3.46 5.93
C ARG A 81 14.37 -2.70 4.63
N LEU A 82 13.69 -1.57 4.53
CA LEU A 82 13.66 -0.70 3.36
C LEU A 82 14.00 0.72 3.81
N LYS A 83 14.67 1.46 2.94
CA LYS A 83 14.90 2.90 3.10
C LYS A 83 14.33 3.65 1.91
N LYS A 84 13.99 4.92 2.12
CA LYS A 84 13.51 5.78 1.05
C LYS A 84 14.66 6.15 0.11
N LYS A 85 14.46 5.95 -1.19
CA LYS A 85 15.37 6.41 -2.23
C LYS A 85 15.02 7.86 -2.59
N MET A 86 15.75 8.81 -2.02
CA MET A 86 15.49 10.24 -2.21
C MET A 86 15.59 10.62 -3.69
N GLU A 87 14.56 11.30 -4.19
CA GLU A 87 14.52 11.83 -5.56
C GLU A 87 14.29 13.35 -5.54
N ASN A 88 15.07 14.08 -6.35
CA ASN A 88 14.92 15.52 -6.42
C ASN A 88 13.54 15.91 -6.97
N GLY A 89 12.84 16.82 -6.28
CA GLY A 89 11.49 17.26 -6.63
C GLY A 89 10.38 16.25 -6.33
N VAL A 90 10.65 15.17 -5.59
CA VAL A 90 9.64 14.24 -5.07
C VAL A 90 9.61 14.35 -3.55
N PRO A 91 8.44 14.54 -2.92
CA PRO A 91 8.32 14.56 -1.47
C PRO A 91 8.83 13.25 -0.83
N GLU A 92 9.48 13.35 0.33
CA GLU A 92 10.11 12.22 1.01
C GLU A 92 9.16 11.03 1.23
N TRP A 93 7.93 11.31 1.66
CA TRP A 93 6.91 10.30 1.93
C TRP A 93 6.51 9.51 0.67
N LEU A 94 6.56 10.15 -0.50
CA LEU A 94 6.18 9.61 -1.80
C LEU A 94 7.36 8.96 -2.54
N CYS A 95 8.59 9.15 -2.04
CA CYS A 95 9.76 8.54 -2.64
C CYS A 95 9.62 7.00 -2.64
N PRO A 96 10.03 6.33 -3.75
CA PRO A 96 10.18 4.89 -3.79
C PRO A 96 11.11 4.39 -2.67
N SER A 97 11.00 3.11 -2.35
CA SER A 97 11.88 2.47 -1.37
C SER A 97 12.85 1.51 -2.06
N GLU A 98 14.04 1.38 -1.48
CA GLU A 98 15.06 0.41 -1.87
C GLU A 98 15.53 -0.37 -0.65
N GLU A 99 16.29 -1.45 -0.89
CA GLU A 99 16.82 -2.29 0.18
C GLU A 99 17.73 -1.48 1.08
N ASP A 100 17.51 -1.57 2.40
CA ASP A 100 18.41 -0.97 3.36
C ASP A 100 19.52 -1.96 3.75
N LEU A 101 20.53 -2.08 2.89
CA LEU A 101 21.62 -3.07 3.04
C LEU A 101 22.34 -2.95 4.40
N GLU A 102 22.46 -1.75 4.94
CA GLU A 102 23.11 -1.51 6.24
C GLU A 102 22.28 -2.15 7.36
N THR A 103 20.98 -1.81 7.45
CA THR A 103 20.09 -2.37 8.46
C THR A 103 19.85 -3.87 8.25
N LEU A 104 19.78 -4.34 6.99
CA LEU A 104 19.65 -5.76 6.66
C LEU A 104 20.87 -6.58 7.09
N SER A 105 22.08 -6.02 7.03
CA SER A 105 23.31 -6.73 7.42
C SER A 105 23.30 -7.15 8.90
N GLY A 106 22.55 -6.42 9.74
CA GLY A 106 22.35 -6.73 11.16
C GLY A 106 21.36 -7.87 11.43
N LEU A 107 20.64 -8.37 10.43
CA LEU A 107 19.71 -9.50 10.56
C LEU A 107 20.36 -10.82 10.12
N PRO A 108 19.92 -11.97 10.67
CA PRO A 108 20.24 -13.29 10.12
C PRO A 108 19.86 -13.38 8.63
N GLU A 109 20.65 -14.09 7.82
CA GLU A 109 20.42 -14.18 6.36
C GLU A 109 19.01 -14.67 6.02
N SER A 110 18.48 -15.62 6.79
CA SER A 110 17.13 -16.17 6.65
C SER A 110 16.01 -15.17 6.92
N GLU A 111 16.29 -14.04 7.56
CA GLU A 111 15.31 -13.01 7.94
C GLU A 111 15.43 -11.74 7.11
N ARG A 112 16.43 -11.65 6.21
CA ARG A 112 16.64 -10.45 5.38
C ARG A 112 15.59 -10.29 4.30
N MET A 113 15.03 -11.40 3.83
CA MET A 113 14.02 -11.44 2.76
C MET A 113 12.81 -12.23 3.23
N GLY A 114 11.61 -11.78 2.85
CA GLY A 114 10.37 -12.44 3.16
C GLY A 114 9.27 -12.12 2.15
N GLY A 115 8.02 -12.26 2.61
CA GLY A 115 6.81 -11.90 1.86
C GLY A 115 6.02 -10.79 2.55
N GLU A 116 4.92 -10.40 1.91
CA GLU A 116 3.90 -9.53 2.50
C GLU A 116 2.96 -10.37 3.38
N THR A 117 2.63 -9.85 4.56
CA THR A 117 1.63 -10.45 5.48
C THR A 117 0.60 -9.44 5.95
N ASP A 118 0.75 -8.18 5.57
CA ASP A 118 -0.13 -7.10 5.96
C ASP A 118 -0.75 -6.47 4.70
N SER A 119 -2.08 -6.46 4.64
CA SER A 119 -2.85 -5.85 3.53
C SER A 119 -2.45 -4.41 3.25
N ARG A 120 -2.03 -3.66 4.29
CA ARG A 120 -1.53 -2.28 4.16
C ARG A 120 -0.27 -2.18 3.31
N GLN A 121 0.56 -3.23 3.23
CA GLN A 121 1.73 -3.26 2.33
C GLN A 121 1.29 -3.25 0.86
N VAL A 122 0.23 -3.99 0.52
CA VAL A 122 -0.35 -4.02 -0.82
C VAL A 122 -1.02 -2.69 -1.13
N PHE A 123 -1.80 -2.13 -0.20
CA PHE A 123 -2.47 -0.84 -0.36
C PHE A 123 -1.45 0.27 -0.61
N HIS A 124 -0.39 0.34 0.21
CA HIS A 124 0.70 1.29 0.05
C HIS A 124 1.37 1.15 -1.32
N ARG A 125 1.63 -0.08 -1.78
CA ARG A 125 2.26 -0.33 -3.08
C ARG A 125 1.40 0.15 -4.24
N LEU A 126 0.09 -0.06 -4.19
CA LEU A 126 -0.83 0.39 -5.23
C LEU A 126 -1.04 1.91 -5.19
N ALA A 127 -1.57 2.41 -4.07
CA ALA A 127 -1.86 3.82 -3.89
C ALA A 127 -0.61 4.69 -4.02
N GLY A 128 0.51 4.26 -3.43
CA GLY A 128 1.81 4.95 -3.53
C GLY A 128 2.33 4.99 -4.97
N CYS A 129 2.24 3.88 -5.72
CA CYS A 129 2.66 3.86 -7.13
C CYS A 129 1.82 4.81 -7.99
N TRP A 130 0.49 4.77 -7.86
CA TRP A 130 -0.39 5.66 -8.61
C TRP A 130 -0.15 7.13 -8.27
N THR A 131 0.01 7.43 -6.98
CA THR A 131 0.31 8.79 -6.51
C THR A 131 1.67 9.27 -7.02
N TYR A 132 2.68 8.39 -6.99
CA TYR A 132 4.03 8.70 -7.45
C TYR A 132 4.00 9.08 -8.94
N TRP A 133 3.37 8.27 -9.78
CA TRP A 133 3.27 8.59 -11.20
C TRP A 133 2.45 9.85 -11.46
N GLY A 134 1.33 10.04 -10.76
CA GLY A 134 0.54 11.27 -10.83
C GLY A 134 1.34 12.51 -10.43
N TRP A 135 2.23 12.40 -9.44
CA TRP A 135 3.15 13.47 -9.07
C TRP A 135 4.17 13.75 -10.18
N LYS A 136 4.83 12.72 -10.72
CA LYS A 136 5.84 12.86 -11.78
C LYS A 136 5.23 13.43 -13.08
N SER A 137 3.96 13.16 -13.36
CA SER A 137 3.22 13.72 -14.49
C SER A 137 2.61 15.10 -14.22
N LYS A 138 2.85 15.70 -13.04
CA LYS A 138 2.26 16.99 -12.62
C LYS A 138 0.73 16.99 -12.66
N SER A 139 0.12 15.85 -12.36
CA SER A 139 -1.33 15.68 -12.37
C SER A 139 -2.00 16.33 -11.15
N PHE A 140 -1.28 16.60 -10.06
CA PHE A 140 -1.83 17.24 -8.86
C PHE A 140 -1.52 18.73 -8.81
N ASP A 141 -2.42 19.52 -8.22
CA ASP A 141 -2.21 20.97 -8.01
C ASP A 141 -1.05 21.25 -7.05
N ASN A 142 -0.98 20.49 -5.97
CA ASN A 142 0.00 20.61 -4.90
C ASN A 142 0.16 19.29 -4.15
N GLU A 143 1.05 19.27 -3.17
CA GLU A 143 1.35 18.08 -2.36
C GLU A 143 0.15 17.60 -1.52
N ASP A 144 -0.69 18.51 -1.02
CA ASP A 144 -1.86 18.15 -0.23
C ASP A 144 -2.91 17.39 -1.06
N GLN A 145 -3.02 17.72 -2.35
CA GLN A 145 -3.87 16.97 -3.29
C GLN A 145 -3.33 15.56 -3.55
N ALA A 146 -2.01 15.42 -3.69
CA ALA A 146 -1.37 14.11 -3.82
C ALA A 146 -1.54 13.27 -2.54
N ARG A 147 -1.41 13.87 -1.35
CA ARG A 147 -1.66 13.21 -0.06
C ARG A 147 -3.11 12.79 0.08
N SER A 148 -4.05 13.67 -0.25
CA SER A 148 -5.48 13.38 -0.19
C SER A 148 -5.83 12.21 -1.11
N TYR A 149 -5.30 12.20 -2.34
CA TYR A 149 -5.44 11.05 -3.25
C TYR A 149 -4.92 9.75 -2.62
N TYR A 150 -3.68 9.76 -2.13
CA TYR A 150 -3.05 8.59 -1.53
C TYR A 150 -3.88 8.05 -0.36
N GLN A 151 -4.36 8.92 0.51
CA GLN A 151 -5.11 8.55 1.72
C GLN A 151 -6.50 8.02 1.38
N GLU A 152 -7.25 8.66 0.48
CA GLU A 152 -8.55 8.16 0.04
C GLU A 152 -8.42 6.79 -0.66
N MET A 153 -7.38 6.60 -1.49
CA MET A 153 -7.11 5.30 -2.12
C MET A 153 -6.77 4.23 -1.09
N CYS A 154 -5.91 4.53 -0.11
CA CYS A 154 -5.58 3.60 0.97
C CYS A 154 -6.85 3.19 1.75
N TYR A 155 -7.69 4.16 2.11
CA TYR A 155 -8.94 3.89 2.81
C TYR A 155 -9.88 3.01 1.99
N MET A 156 -10.09 3.32 0.71
CA MET A 156 -11.01 2.56 -0.15
C MET A 156 -10.53 1.14 -0.48
N LEU A 157 -9.22 0.89 -0.42
CA LEU A 157 -8.65 -0.45 -0.62
C LEU A 157 -8.79 -1.33 0.61
N ALA A 158 -8.93 -0.75 1.80
CA ALA A 158 -9.22 -1.44 3.05
C ALA A 158 -10.71 -1.80 3.13
#